data_AF-A5E1M0-F1
#
_entry.id   AF-A5E1M0-F1
#
_cell.length_a   1.000
_cell.length_b   1.000
_cell.length_c   1.000
_cell.angle_alpha   90.00
_cell.angle_beta   90.00
_cell.angle_gamma   90.00
#
_symmetry.space_group_name_H-M   'P 1'
#
loop_
_entity.id
_entity.type
_entity.pdbx_description
1 polymer ?
#
loop_
_entity_poly.entity_id
_entity_poly.type
_entity_poly.pdbx_seq_one_letter_code
_entity_poly.pdbx_strand_id
1 'polypeptide(L)'
;MYLDQNHLLLNFISEIPKFIELQVGGEDNLHKLPIQQLQDELMQTMDILIEHRMEISPHQLVPLFRQANLAILNYFYLFRLQSVDVTMVQDFGNELVELYANFNRLQLLPFLTHNDNYDVDLAIETCQLREYFSELVYLLGKIGENKRAINLVIHKLDDAKLAIEFATRLKDQDTWDIVIDESMTRPHFIRQLIELSDLDESINQFYDPMTILNKLDVDKMGDMKDESEQLLKRSVMEYDSRQQLNQLINQIILRMILNKSQQVAQVLKDMLLRGIAVNFEDETDLTKRREWEQIVQRYEAIVL
;
A
#
# COMPACT_ATOMS: atom_id res chain seq x y z
N MET A 1 45.29 -0.41 -7.28
CA MET A 1 45.99 0.03 -6.05
C MET A 1 47.23 -0.85 -5.87
N TYR A 2 48.41 -0.35 -5.44
CA TYR A 2 49.63 -1.20 -5.37
C TYR A 2 49.50 -2.42 -4.42
N LEU A 3 48.52 -2.40 -3.52
CA LEU A 3 48.20 -3.46 -2.56
C LEU A 3 47.39 -4.62 -3.17
N ASP A 4 46.62 -4.32 -4.21
CA ASP A 4 45.78 -5.27 -4.97
C ASP A 4 46.67 -6.16 -5.87
N GLN A 5 47.68 -5.58 -6.51
CA GLN A 5 48.63 -6.32 -7.36
C GLN A 5 49.55 -7.32 -6.61
N ASN A 6 49.54 -7.35 -5.27
CA ASN A 6 50.46 -8.16 -4.47
C ASN A 6 49.77 -9.07 -3.43
N HIS A 7 48.43 -9.20 -3.42
CA HIS A 7 47.69 -9.97 -2.39
C HIS A 7 48.05 -9.59 -0.93
N LEU A 8 48.53 -8.36 -0.70
CA LEU A 8 48.96 -7.90 0.63
C LEU A 8 47.81 -7.32 1.46
N LEU A 9 46.62 -7.20 0.89
CA LEU A 9 45.42 -6.69 1.56
C LEU A 9 45.12 -7.47 2.87
N LEU A 10 45.37 -8.78 2.89
CA LEU A 10 45.24 -9.64 4.07
C LEU A 10 46.10 -9.21 5.27
N ASN A 11 47.28 -8.64 5.02
CA ASN A 11 48.20 -8.19 6.07
C ASN A 11 47.84 -6.80 6.62
N PHE A 12 47.01 -6.05 5.89
CA PHE A 12 46.65 -4.67 6.20
C PHE A 12 45.15 -4.49 6.44
N ILE A 13 44.38 -5.56 6.66
CA ILE A 13 42.92 -5.49 6.90
C ILE A 13 42.60 -4.52 8.05
N SER A 14 43.40 -4.53 9.12
CA SER A 14 43.24 -3.63 10.27
C SER A 14 43.56 -2.16 9.98
N GLU A 15 44.26 -1.87 8.88
CA GLU A 15 44.65 -0.53 8.47
C GLU A 15 43.79 0.01 7.31
N ILE A 16 42.92 -0.81 6.72
CA ILE A 16 41.95 -0.37 5.69
C ILE A 16 41.16 0.87 6.12
N PRO A 17 40.62 0.96 7.37
CA PRO A 17 39.96 2.18 7.82
C PRO A 17 40.84 3.43 7.73
N LYS A 18 42.11 3.32 8.13
CA LYS A 18 43.08 4.43 8.09
C LYS A 18 43.47 4.81 6.67
N PHE A 19 43.61 3.84 5.76
CA PHE A 19 43.88 4.14 4.35
C PHE A 19 42.73 4.88 3.69
N ILE A 20 41.49 4.54 4.05
CA ILE A 20 40.30 5.22 3.55
C ILE A 20 40.19 6.63 4.16
N GLU A 21 40.45 6.79 5.46
CA GLU A 21 40.53 8.11 6.10
C GLU A 21 41.58 9.02 5.44
N LEU A 22 42.74 8.47 5.09
CA LEU A 22 43.80 9.20 4.38
C LEU A 22 43.42 9.54 2.94
N GLN A 23 42.68 8.67 2.25
CA GLN A 23 42.17 8.95 0.91
C GLN A 23 41.17 10.12 0.89
N VAL A 24 40.33 10.23 1.93
CA VAL A 24 39.29 11.27 2.05
C VAL A 24 39.84 12.58 2.66
N GLY A 25 41.13 12.61 3.02
CA GLY A 25 41.79 13.81 3.57
C GLY A 25 41.53 14.06 5.05
N GLY A 26 41.20 13.00 5.82
CA GLY A 26 41.05 13.01 7.28
C GLY A 26 39.61 12.83 7.79
N GLU A 27 39.46 12.48 9.07
CA GLU A 27 38.16 12.27 9.77
C GLU A 27 37.21 13.46 9.59
N ASP A 28 37.75 14.68 9.52
CA ASP A 28 37.01 15.92 9.39
C ASP A 28 36.20 16.05 8.08
N ASN A 29 36.65 15.39 7.00
CA ASN A 29 35.99 15.43 5.69
C ASN A 29 34.91 14.36 5.53
N LEU A 30 35.05 13.22 6.24
CA LEU A 30 34.06 12.13 6.27
C LEU A 30 32.68 12.59 6.81
N HIS A 31 32.67 13.62 7.67
CA HIS A 31 31.45 14.20 8.22
C HIS A 31 30.97 15.46 7.50
N LYS A 32 31.79 16.08 6.64
CA LYS A 32 31.50 17.37 5.99
C LYS A 32 31.20 17.27 4.50
N LEU A 33 31.68 16.22 3.82
CA LEU A 33 31.42 16.03 2.40
C LEU A 33 30.03 15.42 2.16
N PRO A 34 29.32 15.85 1.10
CA PRO A 34 28.06 15.23 0.72
C PRO A 34 28.28 13.76 0.35
N ILE A 35 27.35 12.90 0.78
CA ILE A 35 27.39 11.44 0.61
C ILE A 35 27.69 11.02 -0.85
N GLN A 36 27.22 11.80 -1.82
CA GLN A 36 27.45 11.55 -3.26
C GLN A 36 28.92 11.69 -3.68
N GLN A 37 29.64 12.69 -3.16
CA GLN A 37 31.06 12.89 -3.50
C GLN A 37 31.93 11.80 -2.88
N LEU A 38 31.62 11.41 -1.64
CA LEU A 38 32.28 10.30 -0.98
C LEU A 38 32.03 8.98 -1.72
N GLN A 39 30.82 8.78 -2.25
CA GLN A 39 30.50 7.59 -3.03
C GLN A 39 31.36 7.49 -4.29
N ASP A 40 31.60 8.60 -4.98
CA ASP A 40 32.39 8.63 -6.22
C ASP A 40 33.89 8.39 -5.96
N GLU A 41 34.46 9.05 -4.94
CA GLU A 41 35.87 8.87 -4.58
C GLU A 41 36.18 7.47 -4.06
N LEU A 42 35.24 6.89 -3.31
CA LEU A 42 35.42 5.58 -2.71
C LEU A 42 34.97 4.43 -3.60
N MET A 43 34.32 4.70 -4.74
CA MET A 43 33.80 3.67 -5.64
C MET A 43 34.88 2.65 -6.04
N GLN A 44 36.03 3.14 -6.50
CA GLN A 44 37.14 2.29 -6.93
C GLN A 44 37.72 1.47 -5.78
N THR A 45 37.80 2.06 -4.58
CA THR A 45 38.27 1.35 -3.39
C THR A 45 37.28 0.27 -2.95
N MET A 46 35.97 0.54 -3.03
CA MET A 46 34.92 -0.43 -2.74
C MET A 46 34.89 -1.57 -3.76
N ASP A 47 35.07 -1.27 -5.05
CA ASP A 47 35.11 -2.30 -6.10
C ASP A 47 36.29 -3.26 -5.88
N ILE A 48 37.48 -2.75 -5.53
CA ILE A 48 38.65 -3.58 -5.20
C ILE A 48 38.38 -4.46 -3.97
N LEU A 49 37.74 -3.90 -2.92
CA LEU A 49 37.38 -4.67 -1.72
C LEU A 49 36.37 -5.78 -2.01
N ILE A 50 35.49 -5.60 -2.99
CA ILE A 50 34.48 -6.58 -3.41
C ILE A 50 35.08 -7.63 -4.36
N GLU A 51 36.05 -7.26 -5.20
CA GLU A 51 36.81 -8.22 -5.99
C GLU A 51 37.51 -9.24 -5.09
N HIS A 52 38.02 -8.79 -3.93
CA HIS A 52 38.66 -9.63 -2.92
C HIS A 52 37.69 -10.20 -1.87
N ARG A 53 36.38 -10.22 -2.12
CA ARG A 53 35.34 -10.71 -1.17
C ARG A 53 35.54 -12.14 -0.67
N MET A 54 36.24 -12.99 -1.42
CA MET A 54 36.56 -14.37 -1.03
C MET A 54 37.77 -14.44 -0.09
N GLU A 55 38.63 -13.43 -0.12
CA GLU A 55 39.84 -13.33 0.71
C GLU A 55 39.56 -12.55 2.01
N ILE A 56 38.70 -11.53 1.94
CA ILE A 56 38.30 -10.70 3.09
C ILE A 56 36.82 -10.90 3.34
N SER A 57 36.49 -11.62 4.41
CA SER A 57 35.09 -11.85 4.77
C SER A 57 34.42 -10.54 5.20
N PRO A 58 33.18 -10.25 4.75
CA PRO A 58 32.37 -9.14 5.26
C PRO A 58 32.27 -9.12 6.79
N HIS A 59 32.31 -10.30 7.43
CA HIS A 59 32.29 -10.48 8.89
C HIS A 59 33.50 -9.87 9.60
N GLN A 60 34.62 -9.67 8.90
CA GLN A 60 35.80 -9.01 9.45
C GLN A 60 35.78 -7.51 9.20
N LEU A 61 35.30 -7.07 8.03
CA LEU A 61 35.29 -5.65 7.65
C LEU A 61 34.20 -4.85 8.37
N VAL A 62 32.99 -5.39 8.49
CA VAL A 62 31.86 -4.65 9.07
C VAL A 62 32.10 -4.24 10.54
N PRO A 63 32.63 -5.12 11.42
CA PRO A 63 33.00 -4.74 12.79
C PRO A 63 34.16 -3.75 12.85
N LEU A 64 35.14 -3.84 11.95
CA LEU A 64 36.28 -2.93 11.91
C LEU A 64 35.84 -1.51 11.58
N PHE A 65 34.99 -1.34 10.56
CA PHE A 65 34.42 -0.05 10.23
C PHE A 65 33.48 0.48 11.33
N ARG A 66 32.79 -0.40 12.05
CA ARG A 66 31.99 -0.01 13.23
C ARG A 66 32.87 0.52 14.36
N GLN A 67 33.97 -0.16 14.67
CA GLN A 67 34.92 0.28 15.70
C GLN A 67 35.61 1.60 15.34
N ALA A 68 35.82 1.85 14.05
CA ALA A 68 36.38 3.11 13.55
C ALA A 68 35.34 4.24 13.44
N ASN A 69 34.08 4.05 13.83
CA ASN A 69 32.97 5.00 13.63
C ASN A 69 32.70 5.37 12.14
N LEU A 70 33.15 4.54 11.19
CA LEU A 70 32.99 4.76 9.75
C LEU A 70 31.75 4.05 9.21
N ALA A 71 30.59 4.34 9.81
CA ALA A 71 29.32 3.71 9.41
C ALA A 71 28.97 3.98 7.92
N ILE A 72 29.41 5.10 7.35
CA ILE A 72 29.20 5.43 5.94
C ILE A 72 29.93 4.45 5.00
N LEU A 73 31.10 3.95 5.39
CA LEU A 73 31.85 2.96 4.62
C LEU A 73 31.16 1.60 4.65
N ASN A 74 30.62 1.23 5.81
CA ASN A 74 29.77 0.04 5.93
C ASN A 74 28.58 0.11 4.98
N TYR A 75 27.93 1.28 4.88
CA TYR A 75 26.83 1.49 3.94
C TYR A 75 27.29 1.28 2.49
N PHE A 76 28.36 1.96 2.03
CA PHE A 76 28.81 1.81 0.64
C PHE A 76 29.27 0.39 0.30
N TYR A 77 30.01 -0.24 1.21
CA TYR A 77 30.50 -1.60 1.03
C TYR A 77 29.34 -2.58 0.92
N LEU A 78 28.41 -2.58 1.89
CA LEU A 78 27.29 -3.52 1.89
C LEU A 78 26.30 -3.25 0.74
N PHE A 79 26.05 -1.98 0.40
CA PHE A 79 25.19 -1.62 -0.74
C PHE A 79 25.76 -2.14 -2.06
N ARG A 80 27.07 -2.01 -2.26
CA ARG A 80 27.74 -2.55 -3.45
C ARG A 80 27.81 -4.07 -3.41
N LEU A 81 28.10 -4.67 -2.25
CA LEU A 81 28.12 -6.12 -2.09
C LEU A 81 26.76 -6.74 -2.42
N GLN A 82 25.65 -6.09 -2.05
CA GLN A 82 24.29 -6.54 -2.37
C GLN A 82 24.03 -6.65 -3.87
N SER A 83 24.67 -5.79 -4.68
CA SER A 83 24.55 -5.83 -6.15
C SER A 83 25.33 -6.99 -6.79
N VAL A 84 26.33 -7.53 -6.09
CA VAL A 84 27.22 -8.60 -6.58
C VAL A 84 26.80 -9.96 -6.03
N ASP A 85 26.56 -10.04 -4.72
CA ASP A 85 26.18 -11.26 -4.03
C ASP A 85 25.24 -10.96 -2.85
N VAL A 86 23.95 -11.20 -3.07
CA VAL A 86 22.90 -10.98 -2.07
C VAL A 86 23.06 -11.94 -0.89
N THR A 87 23.61 -13.14 -1.08
CA THR A 87 23.65 -14.18 -0.03
C THR A 87 24.58 -13.81 1.13
N MET A 88 25.73 -13.22 0.83
CA MET A 88 26.69 -12.76 1.85
C MET A 88 26.19 -11.55 2.65
N VAL A 89 25.18 -10.85 2.14
CA VAL A 89 24.61 -9.67 2.78
C VAL A 89 23.47 -10.02 3.73
N GLN A 90 22.87 -11.21 3.59
CA GLN A 90 21.75 -11.66 4.42
C GLN A 90 22.11 -11.60 5.90
N ASP A 91 23.32 -12.01 6.28
CA ASP A 91 23.76 -12.05 7.68
C ASP A 91 23.86 -10.67 8.34
N PHE A 92 23.89 -9.58 7.56
CA PHE A 92 24.01 -8.20 8.03
C PHE A 92 22.70 -7.41 7.97
N GLY A 93 21.55 -8.09 8.01
CA GLY A 93 20.26 -7.43 7.87
C GLY A 93 20.01 -6.36 8.94
N ASN A 94 20.39 -6.60 10.19
CA ASN A 94 20.21 -5.64 11.29
C ASN A 94 21.07 -4.38 11.08
N GLU A 95 22.33 -4.56 10.73
CA GLU A 95 23.23 -3.47 10.39
C GLU A 95 22.71 -2.66 9.21
N LEU A 96 22.19 -3.33 8.19
CA LEU A 96 21.64 -2.65 7.03
C LEU A 96 20.42 -1.80 7.38
N VAL A 97 19.53 -2.26 8.25
CA VAL A 97 18.40 -1.46 8.74
C VAL A 97 18.90 -0.17 9.39
N GLU A 98 19.89 -0.26 10.28
CA GLU A 98 20.50 0.94 10.91
C GLU A 98 21.18 1.85 9.89
N LEU A 99 21.89 1.29 8.91
CA LEU A 99 22.61 2.04 7.88
C LEU A 99 21.65 2.74 6.92
N TYR A 100 20.59 2.07 6.46
CA TYR A 100 19.54 2.70 5.66
C TYR A 100 18.82 3.78 6.45
N ALA A 101 18.50 3.52 7.72
CA ALA A 101 17.91 4.52 8.60
C ALA A 101 18.82 5.76 8.79
N ASN A 102 20.14 5.61 8.71
CA ASN A 102 21.11 6.70 8.83
C ASN A 102 21.35 7.47 7.53
N PHE A 103 21.57 6.76 6.43
CA PHE A 103 22.12 7.34 5.22
C PHE A 103 21.09 7.44 4.08
N ASN A 104 20.05 6.59 4.08
CA ASN A 104 19.09 6.55 2.99
C ASN A 104 17.72 5.98 3.40
N ARG A 105 16.88 6.85 3.97
CA ARG A 105 15.51 6.50 4.38
C ARG A 105 14.67 5.93 3.23
N LEU A 106 14.81 6.46 2.00
CA LEU A 106 13.95 6.06 0.87
C LEU A 106 14.16 4.59 0.47
N GLN A 107 15.35 4.05 0.72
CA GLN A 107 15.68 2.64 0.42
C GLN A 107 15.33 1.70 1.59
N LEU A 108 14.98 2.24 2.77
CA LEU A 108 14.64 1.44 3.94
C LEU A 108 13.36 0.62 3.70
N LEU A 109 12.28 1.23 3.23
CA LEU A 109 11.02 0.51 2.99
C LEU A 109 11.17 -0.60 1.93
N PRO A 110 11.76 -0.36 0.74
CA PRO A 110 12.05 -1.43 -0.21
C PRO A 110 12.93 -2.54 0.36
N PHE A 111 13.92 -2.20 1.18
CA PHE A 111 14.78 -3.21 1.82
C PHE A 111 13.98 -4.10 2.77
N LEU A 112 13.14 -3.49 3.62
CA LEU A 112 12.29 -4.19 4.59
C LEU A 112 11.25 -5.10 3.93
N THR A 113 10.82 -4.78 2.69
CA THR A 113 9.83 -5.57 1.95
C THR A 113 10.42 -6.74 1.17
N HIS A 114 11.66 -6.63 0.70
CA HIS A 114 12.31 -7.67 -0.12
C HIS A 114 13.17 -8.64 0.68
N ASN A 115 13.65 -8.22 1.85
CA ASN A 115 14.49 -9.06 2.70
C ASN A 115 13.73 -9.49 3.95
N ASP A 116 13.99 -10.70 4.42
CA ASP A 116 13.39 -11.23 5.65
C ASP A 116 14.43 -11.53 6.74
N ASN A 117 15.72 -11.42 6.44
CA ASN A 117 16.80 -11.79 7.35
C ASN A 117 17.24 -10.62 8.27
N TYR A 118 16.28 -10.04 8.98
CA TYR A 118 16.53 -9.02 10.01
C TYR A 118 15.62 -9.23 11.22
N ASP A 119 16.04 -8.73 12.37
CA ASP A 119 15.24 -8.68 13.58
C ASP A 119 14.22 -7.54 13.49
N VAL A 120 12.96 -7.92 13.41
CA VAL A 120 11.84 -6.98 13.23
C VAL A 120 11.65 -6.09 14.46
N ASP A 121 11.93 -6.60 15.66
CA ASP A 121 11.75 -5.83 16.90
C ASP A 121 12.80 -4.72 16.99
N LEU A 122 14.07 -5.03 16.66
CA LEU A 122 15.13 -4.02 16.55
C LEU A 122 14.84 -2.99 15.44
N ALA A 123 14.28 -3.43 14.32
CA ALA A 123 13.85 -2.53 13.25
C ALA A 123 12.73 -1.59 13.71
N ILE A 124 11.81 -2.07 14.55
CA ILE A 124 10.76 -1.24 15.13
C ILE A 124 11.34 -0.21 16.09
N GLU A 125 12.23 -0.60 17.01
CA GLU A 125 12.85 0.32 17.95
C GLU A 125 13.62 1.44 17.23
N THR A 126 14.43 1.08 16.22
CA THR A 126 15.18 2.06 15.42
C THR A 126 14.26 3.00 14.63
N CYS A 127 13.18 2.50 14.05
CA CYS A 127 12.18 3.32 13.36
C CYS A 127 11.37 4.20 14.33
N GLN A 128 11.08 3.72 15.54
CA GLN A 128 10.39 4.49 16.60
C GLN A 128 11.24 5.66 17.06
N LEU A 129 12.53 5.44 17.33
CA LEU A 129 13.45 6.48 17.77
C LEU A 129 13.61 7.61 16.73
N ARG A 130 13.46 7.29 15.45
CA ARG A 130 13.63 8.24 14.32
C ARG A 130 12.32 8.77 13.75
N GLU A 131 11.18 8.37 14.31
CA GLU A 131 9.85 8.76 13.85
C GLU A 131 9.57 8.36 12.38
N TYR A 132 10.07 7.21 11.93
CA TYR A 132 9.83 6.67 10.59
C TYR A 132 8.49 5.93 10.53
N PHE A 133 7.41 6.71 10.54
CA PHE A 133 6.05 6.19 10.70
C PHE A 133 5.61 5.26 9.56
N SER A 134 5.94 5.56 8.29
CA SER A 134 5.55 4.71 7.15
C SER A 134 6.17 3.31 7.21
N GLU A 135 7.44 3.23 7.59
CA GLU A 135 8.20 2.00 7.74
C GLU A 135 7.73 1.22 8.96
N LEU A 136 7.45 1.93 10.06
CA LEU A 136 6.93 1.36 11.29
C LEU A 136 5.55 0.72 11.08
N VAL A 137 4.64 1.35 10.32
CA VAL A 137 3.33 0.75 9.98
C VAL A 137 3.51 -0.57 9.23
N TYR A 138 4.45 -0.62 8.28
CA TYR A 138 4.78 -1.86 7.56
C TYR A 138 5.29 -2.96 8.52
N LEU A 139 6.23 -2.61 9.41
CA LEU A 139 6.79 -3.57 10.38
C LEU A 139 5.75 -4.07 11.40
N LEU A 140 4.89 -3.19 11.91
CA LEU A 140 3.81 -3.60 12.83
C LEU A 140 2.79 -4.50 12.13
N GLY A 141 2.47 -4.23 10.86
CA GLY A 141 1.65 -5.13 10.06
C GLY A 141 2.27 -6.51 9.86
N LYS A 142 3.62 -6.59 9.77
CA LYS A 142 4.36 -7.86 9.62
C LYS A 142 4.30 -8.72 10.89
N ILE A 143 4.35 -8.12 12.07
CA ILE A 143 4.23 -8.82 13.37
C ILE A 143 2.77 -9.12 13.74
N GLY A 144 1.81 -8.46 13.09
CA GLY A 144 0.38 -8.60 13.37
C GLY A 144 -0.14 -7.68 14.48
N GLU A 145 0.64 -6.66 14.86
CA GLU A 145 0.27 -5.61 15.81
C GLU A 145 -0.63 -4.56 15.14
N ASN A 146 -1.73 -5.02 14.55
CA ASN A 146 -2.61 -4.24 13.67
C ASN A 146 -3.23 -3.03 14.39
N LYS A 147 -3.67 -3.20 15.64
CA LYS A 147 -4.27 -2.11 16.44
C LYS A 147 -3.27 -0.97 16.69
N ARG A 148 -2.01 -1.30 16.97
CA ARG A 148 -0.94 -0.31 17.14
C ARG A 148 -0.59 0.36 15.81
N ALA A 149 -0.55 -0.40 14.73
CA ALA A 149 -0.28 0.11 13.39
C ALA A 149 -1.32 1.17 13.00
N ILE A 150 -2.60 0.86 13.14
CA ILE A 150 -3.71 1.75 12.78
C ILE A 150 -3.70 3.03 13.60
N ASN A 151 -3.57 2.92 14.93
CA ASN A 151 -3.48 4.10 15.78
C ASN A 151 -2.31 5.00 15.37
N LEU A 152 -1.19 4.41 14.94
CA LEU A 152 -0.06 5.19 14.47
C LEU A 152 -0.32 5.85 13.11
N VAL A 153 -1.00 5.18 12.17
CA VAL A 153 -1.42 5.81 10.91
C VAL A 153 -2.34 7.00 11.19
N ILE A 154 -3.38 6.79 11.99
CA ILE A 154 -4.40 7.81 12.27
C ILE A 154 -3.79 9.00 13.01
N HIS A 155 -3.03 8.77 14.08
CA HIS A 155 -2.56 9.86 14.93
C HIS A 155 -1.27 10.53 14.44
N LYS A 156 -0.38 9.81 13.74
CA LYS A 156 0.94 10.33 13.35
C LYS A 156 1.06 10.65 11.87
N LEU A 157 0.54 9.80 11.00
CA LEU A 157 0.56 10.04 9.55
C LEU A 157 -0.60 10.93 9.10
N ASP A 158 -1.73 10.91 9.82
CA ASP A 158 -2.98 11.60 9.43
C ASP A 158 -3.42 11.25 8.00
N ASP A 159 -3.07 10.03 7.55
CA ASP A 159 -3.35 9.53 6.22
C ASP A 159 -4.55 8.57 6.26
N ALA A 160 -5.71 9.15 5.98
CA ALA A 160 -6.97 8.41 5.97
C ALA A 160 -7.05 7.33 4.89
N LYS A 161 -6.41 7.51 3.72
CA LYS A 161 -6.43 6.50 2.65
C LYS A 161 -5.67 5.27 3.09
N LEU A 162 -4.47 5.48 3.63
CA LEU A 162 -3.62 4.39 4.10
C LEU A 162 -4.26 3.65 5.27
N ALA A 163 -4.92 4.36 6.20
CA ALA A 163 -5.65 3.72 7.30
C ALA A 163 -6.79 2.82 6.79
N ILE A 164 -7.55 3.30 5.81
CA ILE A 164 -8.67 2.57 5.22
C ILE A 164 -8.16 1.36 4.42
N GLU A 165 -7.13 1.52 3.59
CA GLU A 165 -6.49 0.42 2.86
C GLU A 165 -5.91 -0.67 3.78
N PHE A 166 -5.43 -0.27 4.96
CA PHE A 166 -4.94 -1.21 5.95
C PHE A 166 -6.10 -1.99 6.59
N ALA A 167 -7.20 -1.31 6.95
CA ALA A 167 -8.39 -1.95 7.51
C ALA A 167 -9.09 -2.88 6.50
N THR A 168 -9.20 -2.48 5.23
CA THR A 168 -9.78 -3.32 4.16
C THR A 168 -8.96 -4.58 3.92
N ARG A 169 -7.62 -4.49 3.99
CA ARG A 169 -6.73 -5.65 3.83
C ARG A 169 -6.90 -6.68 4.93
N LEU A 170 -7.06 -6.21 6.17
CA LEU A 170 -7.21 -7.08 7.34
C LEU A 170 -8.59 -7.74 7.43
N LYS A 171 -9.63 -7.10 6.87
CA LYS A 171 -11.03 -7.60 6.87
C LYS A 171 -11.55 -7.94 8.27
N ASP A 172 -11.12 -7.17 9.26
CA ASP A 172 -11.43 -7.39 10.67
C ASP A 172 -12.34 -6.29 11.20
N GLN A 173 -13.44 -6.66 11.87
CA GLN A 173 -14.44 -5.71 12.36
C GLN A 173 -13.87 -4.85 13.49
N ASP A 174 -13.10 -5.44 14.42
CA ASP A 174 -12.49 -4.70 15.54
C ASP A 174 -11.61 -3.54 15.04
N THR A 175 -10.85 -3.83 13.98
CA THR A 175 -9.98 -2.89 13.28
C THR A 175 -10.78 -1.74 12.66
N TRP A 176 -11.90 -2.05 12.00
CA TRP A 176 -12.79 -1.05 11.42
C TRP A 176 -13.47 -0.18 12.47
N ASP A 177 -13.90 -0.77 13.58
CA ASP A 177 -14.53 -0.03 14.67
C ASP A 177 -13.57 1.03 15.23
N ILE A 178 -12.27 0.71 15.37
CA ILE A 178 -11.23 1.68 15.78
C ILE A 178 -11.11 2.82 14.75
N VAL A 179 -11.03 2.49 13.45
CA VAL A 179 -10.94 3.52 12.39
C VAL A 179 -12.15 4.44 12.40
N ILE A 180 -13.35 3.88 12.57
CA ILE A 180 -14.60 4.63 12.59
C ILE A 180 -14.65 5.54 13.82
N ASP A 181 -14.39 5.01 15.01
CA ASP A 181 -14.43 5.79 16.26
C ASP A 181 -13.45 6.97 16.22
N GLU A 182 -12.23 6.74 15.72
CA GLU A 182 -11.25 7.81 15.54
C GLU A 182 -11.63 8.79 14.43
N SER A 183 -12.23 8.30 13.33
CA SER A 183 -12.68 9.14 12.21
C SER A 183 -13.77 10.13 12.61
N MET A 184 -14.60 9.81 13.61
CA MET A 184 -15.67 10.69 14.09
C MET A 184 -15.15 12.05 14.58
N THR A 185 -13.91 12.08 15.07
CA THR A 185 -13.25 13.32 15.51
C THR A 185 -12.59 14.09 14.36
N ARG A 186 -12.55 13.52 13.14
CA ARG A 186 -11.81 14.02 11.98
C ARG A 186 -12.68 14.03 10.71
N PRO A 187 -13.29 15.17 10.33
CA PRO A 187 -14.10 15.36 9.12
C PRO A 187 -13.45 14.88 7.82
N HIS A 188 -12.13 15.03 7.70
CA HIS A 188 -11.42 14.59 6.50
C HIS A 188 -11.36 13.06 6.38
N PHE A 189 -11.30 12.31 7.49
CA PHE A 189 -11.42 10.85 7.49
C PHE A 189 -12.83 10.43 7.07
N ILE A 190 -13.86 11.05 7.65
CA ILE A 190 -15.27 10.74 7.31
C ILE A 190 -15.51 10.94 5.81
N ARG A 191 -15.02 12.05 5.26
CA ARG A 191 -15.12 12.32 3.83
C ARG A 191 -14.50 11.20 2.99
N GLN A 192 -13.29 10.77 3.33
CA GLN A 192 -12.60 9.70 2.60
C GLN A 192 -13.30 8.35 2.75
N LEU A 193 -13.86 8.05 3.93
CA LEU A 193 -14.70 6.87 4.15
C LEU A 193 -15.92 6.89 3.22
N ILE A 194 -16.59 8.03 3.08
CA ILE A 194 -17.75 8.15 2.17
C ILE A 194 -17.31 7.99 0.71
N GLU A 195 -16.24 8.68 0.30
CA GLU A 195 -15.74 8.60 -1.08
C GLU A 195 -15.29 7.17 -1.47
N LEU A 196 -14.66 6.42 -0.55
CA LEU A 196 -14.22 5.05 -0.80
C LEU A 196 -15.36 4.03 -0.78
N SER A 197 -16.41 4.26 0.02
CA SER A 197 -17.60 3.40 0.02
C SER A 197 -18.37 3.38 -1.30
N ASP A 198 -18.26 4.46 -2.10
CA ASP A 198 -18.81 4.52 -3.46
C ASP A 198 -17.95 3.77 -4.49
N LEU A 199 -16.65 3.59 -4.22
CA LEU A 199 -15.71 2.96 -5.14
C LEU A 199 -15.57 1.45 -4.92
N ASP A 200 -15.72 0.99 -3.68
CA ASP A 200 -15.56 -0.42 -3.32
C ASP A 200 -16.72 -0.89 -2.43
N GLU A 201 -17.69 -1.58 -3.05
CA GLU A 201 -18.84 -2.16 -2.36
C GLU A 201 -18.46 -3.21 -1.30
N SER A 202 -17.24 -3.77 -1.34
CA SER A 202 -16.78 -4.71 -0.31
C SER A 202 -16.57 -4.03 1.04
N ILE A 203 -16.36 -2.70 1.05
CA ILE A 203 -16.23 -1.89 2.26
C ILE A 203 -17.58 -1.77 2.98
N ASN A 204 -18.68 -1.75 2.22
CA ASN A 204 -20.06 -1.68 2.76
C ASN A 204 -20.44 -2.90 3.61
N GLN A 205 -19.61 -3.96 3.62
CA GLN A 205 -19.77 -5.10 4.53
C GLN A 205 -19.33 -4.80 5.96
N PHE A 206 -18.40 -3.86 6.14
CA PHE A 206 -17.77 -3.55 7.44
C PHE A 206 -18.39 -2.32 8.10
N TYR A 207 -18.87 -1.35 7.31
CA TYR A 207 -19.66 -0.24 7.80
C TYR A 207 -20.64 0.29 6.76
N ASP A 208 -21.73 0.85 7.25
CA ASP A 208 -22.68 1.61 6.43
C ASP A 208 -22.37 3.11 6.60
N PRO A 209 -22.01 3.83 5.53
CA PRO A 209 -21.81 5.27 5.57
C PRO A 209 -22.98 6.01 6.24
N MET A 210 -24.23 5.54 6.07
CA MET A 210 -25.41 6.13 6.70
C MET A 210 -25.39 6.02 8.24
N THR A 211 -24.78 4.98 8.79
CA THR A 211 -24.63 4.86 10.25
C THR A 211 -23.62 5.85 10.80
N ILE A 212 -22.58 6.18 10.03
CA ILE A 212 -21.64 7.25 10.38
C ILE A 212 -22.39 8.58 10.43
N LEU A 213 -23.26 8.84 9.45
CA LEU A 213 -24.10 10.05 9.38
C LEU A 213 -25.06 10.19 10.57
N ASN A 214 -25.71 9.10 10.97
CA ASN A 214 -26.65 9.13 12.10
C ASN A 214 -25.96 9.29 13.45
N LYS A 215 -24.70 8.84 13.56
CA LYS A 215 -23.88 8.96 14.78
C LYS A 215 -23.13 10.30 14.86
N LEU A 216 -23.03 11.03 13.76
CA LEU A 216 -22.45 12.37 13.70
C LEU A 216 -23.36 13.36 14.44
N ASP A 217 -23.14 13.48 15.74
CA ASP A 217 -23.67 14.56 16.55
C ASP A 217 -23.05 15.88 16.08
N VAL A 218 -23.78 16.62 15.25
CA VAL A 218 -23.35 17.88 14.61
C VAL A 218 -22.85 18.91 15.65
N ASP A 219 -23.31 18.79 16.90
CA ASP A 219 -22.93 19.63 18.03
C ASP A 219 -21.50 19.38 18.56
N LYS A 220 -20.90 18.20 18.33
CA LYS A 220 -19.53 17.89 18.82
C LYS A 220 -18.42 18.38 17.88
N MET A 221 -18.77 18.94 16.72
CA MET A 221 -17.82 19.51 15.74
C MET A 221 -17.56 21.01 15.92
N GLY A 222 -18.05 21.62 17.01
CA GLY A 222 -18.05 23.07 17.24
C GLY A 222 -16.70 23.82 17.21
N ASP A 223 -15.57 23.12 17.05
CA ASP A 223 -14.23 23.73 16.94
C ASP A 223 -13.60 23.63 15.53
N MET A 224 -14.26 23.01 14.55
CA MET A 224 -13.70 22.79 13.22
C MET A 224 -14.23 23.79 12.19
N LYS A 225 -13.35 24.73 11.79
CA LYS A 225 -13.58 25.80 10.81
C LYS A 225 -14.62 25.46 9.73
N ASP A 226 -15.60 26.36 9.57
CA ASP A 226 -16.79 26.31 8.72
C ASP A 226 -16.65 25.64 7.34
N GLU A 227 -15.49 25.75 6.68
CA GLU A 227 -15.28 25.21 5.33
C GLU A 227 -15.23 23.68 5.29
N SER A 228 -14.61 23.03 6.28
CA SER A 228 -14.50 21.56 6.30
C SER A 228 -15.85 20.90 6.61
N GLU A 229 -16.65 21.52 7.48
CA GLU A 229 -17.99 21.08 7.80
C GLU A 229 -18.93 21.23 6.59
N GLN A 230 -18.85 22.35 5.86
CA GLN A 230 -19.62 22.57 4.63
C GLN A 230 -19.24 21.57 3.52
N LEU A 231 -17.94 21.30 3.36
CA LEU A 231 -17.47 20.31 2.39
C LEU A 231 -17.93 18.90 2.76
N LEU A 232 -17.85 18.52 4.05
CA LEU A 232 -18.37 17.25 4.52
C LEU A 232 -19.88 17.16 4.26
N LYS A 233 -20.67 18.16 4.68
CA LYS A 233 -22.12 18.23 4.41
C LYS A 233 -22.44 18.06 2.93
N ARG A 234 -21.67 18.70 2.04
CA ARG A 234 -21.84 18.54 0.58
C ARG A 234 -21.55 17.10 0.14
N SER A 235 -20.42 16.52 0.51
CA SER A 235 -20.06 15.14 0.16
C SER A 235 -21.11 14.14 0.68
N VAL A 236 -21.65 14.39 1.87
CA VAL A 236 -22.75 13.60 2.46
C VAL A 236 -24.03 13.70 1.63
N MET A 237 -24.48 14.92 1.32
CA MET A 237 -25.70 15.13 0.53
C MET A 237 -25.58 14.53 -0.88
N GLU A 238 -24.40 14.64 -1.48
CA GLU A 238 -24.11 14.01 -2.78
C GLU A 238 -24.17 12.49 -2.68
N TYR A 239 -23.60 11.89 -1.63
CA TYR A 239 -23.67 10.44 -1.39
C TYR A 239 -25.12 9.95 -1.26
N ASP A 240 -25.92 10.57 -0.38
CA ASP A 240 -27.33 10.21 -0.18
C ASP A 240 -28.13 10.35 -1.50
N SER A 241 -27.93 11.44 -2.23
CA SER A 241 -28.56 11.65 -3.54
C SER A 241 -28.18 10.58 -4.55
N ARG A 242 -26.89 10.18 -4.62
CA ARG A 242 -26.41 9.12 -5.50
C ARG A 242 -27.04 7.77 -5.14
N GLN A 243 -27.09 7.44 -3.86
CA GLN A 243 -27.69 6.19 -3.37
C GLN A 243 -29.18 6.11 -3.69
N GLN A 244 -29.93 7.19 -3.44
CA GLN A 244 -31.36 7.26 -3.80
C GLN A 244 -31.59 7.11 -5.30
N LEU A 245 -30.75 7.75 -6.13
CA LEU A 245 -30.82 7.62 -7.58
C LEU A 245 -30.56 6.18 -8.03
N ASN A 246 -29.53 5.52 -7.47
CA ASN A 246 -29.24 4.11 -7.76
C ASN A 246 -30.40 3.19 -7.38
N GLN A 247 -31.01 3.40 -6.21
CA GLN A 247 -32.20 2.64 -5.80
C GLN A 247 -33.38 2.84 -6.76
N LEU A 248 -33.65 4.08 -7.19
CA LEU A 248 -34.70 4.38 -8.16
C LEU A 248 -34.43 3.71 -9.51
N ILE A 249 -33.20 3.79 -10.02
CA ILE A 249 -32.81 3.12 -11.27
C ILE A 249 -33.03 1.61 -11.14
N ASN A 250 -32.57 0.98 -10.06
CA ASN A 250 -32.75 -0.45 -9.84
C ASN A 250 -34.23 -0.85 -9.78
N GLN A 251 -35.08 -0.06 -9.12
CA GLN A 251 -36.53 -0.28 -9.09
C GLN A 251 -37.15 -0.15 -10.49
N ILE A 252 -36.73 0.86 -11.27
CA ILE A 252 -37.20 1.06 -12.65
C ILE A 252 -36.79 -0.13 -13.52
N ILE A 253 -35.53 -0.58 -13.44
CA ILE A 253 -35.03 -1.74 -14.19
C ILE A 253 -35.85 -3.00 -13.83
N LEU A 254 -36.04 -3.27 -12.54
CA LEU A 254 -36.86 -4.41 -12.10
C LEU A 254 -38.29 -4.32 -12.64
N ARG A 255 -38.90 -3.13 -12.58
CA ARG A 255 -40.24 -2.91 -13.13
C ARG A 255 -40.30 -3.09 -14.64
N MET A 256 -39.26 -2.66 -15.36
CA MET A 256 -39.15 -2.88 -16.81
C MET A 256 -39.03 -4.38 -17.13
N ILE A 257 -38.18 -5.12 -16.42
CA ILE A 257 -38.03 -6.58 -16.58
C ILE A 257 -39.34 -7.29 -16.29
N LEU A 258 -40.02 -6.93 -15.19
CA LEU A 258 -41.31 -7.52 -14.80
C LEU A 258 -42.41 -7.21 -15.82
N ASN A 259 -42.49 -5.98 -16.33
CA ASN A 259 -43.45 -5.63 -17.37
C ASN A 259 -43.17 -6.41 -18.66
N LYS A 260 -41.89 -6.51 -19.07
CA LYS A 260 -41.51 -7.27 -20.26
C LYS A 260 -41.84 -8.76 -20.11
N SER A 261 -41.54 -9.36 -18.95
CA SER A 261 -41.87 -10.76 -18.70
C SER A 261 -43.37 -11.00 -18.68
N GLN A 262 -44.16 -10.07 -18.13
CA GLN A 262 -45.62 -10.12 -18.20
C GLN A 262 -46.16 -10.03 -19.64
N GLN A 263 -45.62 -9.13 -20.46
CA GLN A 263 -46.00 -9.03 -21.88
C GLN A 263 -45.70 -10.32 -22.63
N VAL A 264 -44.50 -10.88 -22.45
CA VAL A 264 -44.12 -12.15 -23.07
C VAL A 264 -45.05 -13.28 -22.59
N ALA A 265 -45.35 -13.35 -21.30
CA ALA A 265 -46.28 -14.34 -20.76
C ALA A 265 -47.70 -14.20 -21.33
N GLN A 266 -48.18 -12.96 -21.55
CA GLN A 266 -49.48 -12.71 -22.19
C GLN A 266 -49.49 -13.18 -23.65
N VAL A 267 -48.43 -12.88 -24.40
CA VAL A 267 -48.27 -13.33 -25.80
C VAL A 267 -48.25 -14.85 -25.88
N LEU A 268 -47.48 -15.51 -25.02
CA LEU A 268 -47.43 -16.97 -24.95
C LEU A 268 -48.78 -17.58 -24.63
N LYS A 269 -49.53 -16.98 -23.70
CA LYS A 269 -50.88 -17.42 -23.37
C LYS A 269 -51.83 -17.28 -24.56
N ASP A 270 -51.77 -16.19 -25.31
CA ASP A 270 -52.59 -16.00 -26.52
C ASP A 270 -52.24 -17.01 -27.62
N MET A 271 -50.94 -17.29 -27.82
CA MET A 271 -50.48 -18.32 -28.76
C MET A 271 -50.97 -19.72 -28.38
N LEU A 272 -50.91 -20.08 -27.09
CA LEU A 272 -51.44 -21.34 -26.58
C LEU A 272 -52.96 -21.45 -26.79
N LEU A 273 -53.71 -20.38 -26.55
CA LEU A 273 -55.16 -20.34 -26.80
C LEU A 273 -55.50 -20.53 -28.28
N ARG A 274 -54.60 -20.15 -29.19
CA ARG A 274 -54.72 -20.36 -30.64
C ARG A 274 -54.20 -21.73 -31.10
N GLY A 275 -53.74 -22.59 -30.18
CA GLY A 275 -53.26 -23.94 -30.47
C GLY A 275 -51.80 -24.03 -30.94
N ILE A 276 -51.01 -22.97 -30.75
CA ILE A 276 -49.58 -22.94 -31.11
C ILE A 276 -48.76 -23.33 -29.87
N ALA A 277 -48.11 -24.50 -29.92
CA ALA A 277 -47.20 -24.94 -28.87
C ALA A 277 -45.80 -24.33 -29.08
N VAL A 278 -45.33 -23.53 -28.12
CA VAL A 278 -43.99 -22.95 -28.12
C VAL A 278 -43.08 -23.85 -27.28
N ASN A 279 -42.09 -24.47 -27.91
CA ASN A 279 -41.07 -25.26 -27.22
C ASN A 279 -39.86 -24.39 -26.89
N PHE A 280 -39.49 -24.30 -25.61
CA PHE A 280 -38.39 -23.44 -25.13
C PHE A 280 -37.04 -24.17 -25.06
N GLU A 281 -36.99 -25.47 -25.32
CA GLU A 281 -35.79 -26.29 -25.16
C GLU A 281 -34.89 -26.34 -26.42
N ASP A 282 -35.37 -25.89 -27.58
CA ASP A 282 -34.60 -25.90 -28.84
C ASP A 282 -33.91 -24.55 -29.10
N GLU A 283 -32.81 -24.27 -28.39
CA GLU A 283 -31.98 -23.07 -28.58
C GLU A 283 -31.24 -23.02 -29.94
N THR A 284 -31.21 -24.13 -30.68
CA THR A 284 -30.44 -24.28 -31.93
C THR A 284 -31.13 -23.77 -33.18
N ASP A 285 -32.41 -23.40 -33.12
CA ASP A 285 -33.18 -22.98 -34.29
C ASP A 285 -33.23 -21.44 -34.41
N LEU A 286 -32.14 -20.85 -34.91
CA LEU A 286 -31.96 -19.41 -35.13
C LEU A 286 -33.08 -18.77 -35.98
N THR A 287 -33.82 -19.56 -36.77
CA THR A 287 -34.94 -19.07 -37.59
C THR A 287 -36.13 -18.68 -36.72
N LYS A 288 -36.47 -19.50 -35.71
CA LYS A 288 -37.54 -19.20 -34.75
C LYS A 288 -37.17 -18.04 -33.84
N ARG A 289 -35.89 -17.88 -33.48
CA ARG A 289 -35.41 -16.74 -32.68
C ARG A 289 -35.63 -15.40 -33.40
N ARG A 290 -35.40 -15.34 -34.71
CA ARG A 290 -35.68 -14.14 -35.53
C ARG A 290 -37.17 -13.87 -35.68
N GLU A 291 -37.99 -14.90 -35.85
CA GLU A 291 -39.45 -14.74 -35.85
C GLU A 291 -39.96 -14.24 -34.50
N TRP A 292 -39.39 -14.74 -33.40
CA TRP A 292 -39.65 -14.24 -32.04
C TRP A 292 -39.23 -12.79 -31.86
N GLU A 293 -38.01 -12.41 -32.26
CA GLU A 293 -37.52 -11.03 -32.19
C GLU A 293 -38.39 -10.07 -33.04
N GLN A 294 -38.84 -10.51 -34.22
CA GLN A 294 -39.76 -9.73 -35.06
C GLN A 294 -41.15 -9.60 -34.46
N ILE A 295 -41.71 -10.65 -33.86
CA ILE A 295 -43.00 -10.59 -33.17
C ILE A 295 -42.92 -9.66 -31.96
N VAL A 296 -41.84 -9.75 -31.18
CA VAL A 296 -41.61 -8.89 -30.01
C VAL A 296 -41.42 -7.43 -30.42
N GLN A 297 -40.64 -7.14 -31.48
CA GLN A 297 -40.48 -5.78 -32.01
C GLN A 297 -41.78 -5.19 -32.58
N ARG A 298 -42.60 -6.02 -33.25
CA ARG A 298 -43.87 -5.57 -33.82
C ARG A 298 -44.88 -5.18 -32.74
N TYR A 299 -44.80 -5.81 -31.56
CA TYR A 299 -45.60 -5.43 -30.40
C TYR A 299 -45.04 -4.22 -29.65
N GLU A 300 -43.71 -4.04 -29.58
CA GLU A 300 -43.09 -2.82 -29.02
C GLU A 300 -43.51 -1.55 -29.77
N ALA A 301 -43.69 -1.62 -31.09
CA ALA A 301 -44.12 -0.49 -31.92
C ALA A 301 -45.61 -0.10 -31.74
N ILE A 302 -46.42 -0.92 -31.07
CA ILE A 302 -47.87 -0.68 -30.88
C ILE A 302 -48.15 -0.01 -29.51
N VAL A 303 -47.18 0.02 -28.59
CA VAL A 303 -47.38 0.43 -27.19
C VAL A 303 -46.55 1.69 -26.80
N LEU A 304 -45.85 2.31 -27.75
CA LEU A 304 -45.34 3.69 -27.65
C LEU A 304 -46.34 4.68 -28.25
#